data_AF-A0A3D6A3P2-F1
#
_entry.id   AF-A0A3D6A3P2-F1
#
_cell.length_a   1.000
_cell.length_b   1.000
_cell.length_c   1.000
_cell.angle_alpha   90.00
_cell.angle_beta   90.00
_cell.angle_gamma   90.00
#
_symmetry.space_group_name_H-M   'P 1'
#
loop_
_entity.id
_entity.type
_entity.pdbx_description
1 polymer ?
#
loop_
_entity_poly.entity_id
_entity_poly.type
_entity_poly.pdbx_seq_one_letter_code
_entity_poly.pdbx_strand_id
1 'polypeptide(L)' 'HLRHLNPFPNDLENLFSSFKKILAPELNLGQLSILLKAKYIKEVIPYNKIQGKPFKVSELREEFVKHLT' A
#
# COMPACT_ATOMS: atom_id res chain seq x y z
N HIS A 1 -5.98 7.55 -1.66
CA HIS A 1 -5.89 6.97 -3.02
C HIS A 1 -4.90 7.80 -3.82
N LEU A 2 -3.85 7.18 -4.40
CA LEU A 2 -2.86 7.88 -5.21
C LEU A 2 -3.36 8.00 -6.66
N ARG A 3 -3.41 9.23 -7.20
CA ARG A 3 -3.82 9.49 -8.60
C ARG A 3 -2.66 9.56 -9.59
N HIS A 4 -1.48 9.96 -9.11
CA HIS A 4 -0.27 10.08 -9.89
C HIS A 4 0.89 9.46 -9.10
N LEU A 5 1.76 8.70 -9.79
CA LEU A 5 2.90 8.02 -9.19
C LEU A 5 4.21 8.77 -9.39
N ASN A 6 4.35 9.50 -10.51
CA ASN A 6 5.55 10.24 -10.83
C ASN A 6 5.23 11.67 -11.31
N PRO A 7 5.62 12.70 -10.55
CA PRO A 7 6.14 12.62 -9.18
C PRO A 7 5.03 12.13 -8.22
N PHE A 8 5.42 11.46 -7.13
CA PHE A 8 4.49 11.23 -6.02
C PHE A 8 4.04 12.56 -5.41
N PRO A 9 2.84 12.62 -4.80
CA PRO A 9 2.36 13.81 -4.10
C PRO A 9 3.35 14.27 -3.02
N ASN A 10 3.56 15.59 -2.92
CA ASN A 10 4.53 16.19 -2.00
C ASN A 10 4.16 16.00 -0.53
N ASP A 11 2.87 15.87 -0.23
CA ASP A 11 2.32 15.66 1.12
C ASP A 11 2.32 14.19 1.56
N LEU A 12 2.67 13.26 0.65
CA LEU A 12 2.59 11.83 0.92
C LEU A 12 3.51 11.38 2.06
N GLU A 13 4.69 12.00 2.19
CA GLU A 13 5.65 11.67 3.25
C GLU A 13 5.12 12.02 4.65
N ASN A 14 4.54 13.22 4.78
CA ASN A 14 3.92 13.67 6.02
C ASN A 14 2.69 12.82 6.38
N LEU A 15 1.93 12.39 5.38
CA LEU A 15 0.84 11.45 5.61
C LEU A 15 1.38 10.11 6.12
N PHE A 16 2.42 9.58 5.47
CA PHE A 16 3.04 8.30 5.82
C PHE A 16 3.66 8.31 7.22
N SER A 17 4.16 9.45 7.69
CA SER A 17 4.71 9.58 9.05
C SER A 17 3.67 9.39 10.15
N SER A 18 2.39 9.62 9.85
CA SER A 18 1.28 9.47 10.79
C SER A 18 0.83 8.02 11.00
N PHE A 19 1.35 7.07 10.21
CA PHE A 19 0.97 5.65 10.30
C PHE A 19 2.18 4.79 10.67
N LYS A 20 1.97 3.83 11.58
CA LYS A 20 3.01 2.86 11.97
C LYS A 20 3.28 1.85 10.85
N LYS A 21 2.22 1.34 10.23
CA LYS A 21 2.24 0.33 9.17
C LYS A 21 1.42 0.84 7.99
N ILE A 22 1.90 0.60 6.77
CA ILE A 22 1.22 1.03 5.53
C ILE A 22 0.96 -0.20 4.66
N LEU A 23 -0.30 -0.61 4.54
CA LEU A 23 -0.68 -1.68 3.61
C LEU A 23 -0.86 -1.11 2.20
N ALA A 24 -0.19 -1.69 1.21
CA ALA A 24 -0.31 -1.34 -0.20
C ALA A 24 -1.01 -2.48 -0.96
N PRO A 25 -2.35 -2.41 -1.15
CA PRO A 25 -3.08 -3.38 -1.95
C PRO A 25 -2.88 -3.13 -3.45
N GLU A 26 -2.45 -4.14 -4.19
CA GLU A 26 -2.11 -4.03 -5.61
C GLU A 26 -2.65 -5.22 -6.43
N LEU A 27 -3.24 -4.93 -7.61
CA LEU A 27 -3.64 -5.97 -8.57
C LEU A 27 -2.50 -6.33 -9.53
N ASN A 28 -1.29 -6.47 -9.00
CA ASN A 28 -0.05 -6.67 -9.74
C ASN A 28 0.96 -7.45 -8.87
N LEU A 29 2.27 -7.37 -9.19
CA LEU A 29 3.34 -8.10 -8.52
C LEU A 29 4.09 -7.29 -7.43
N GLY A 30 3.57 -6.14 -7.02
CA GLY A 30 4.17 -5.33 -5.96
C GLY A 30 4.86 -4.06 -6.46
N GLN A 31 4.55 -3.57 -7.66
CA GLN A 31 5.27 -2.45 -8.25
C GLN A 31 5.15 -1.16 -7.42
N LEU A 32 3.97 -0.85 -6.86
CA LEU A 32 3.76 0.32 -6.02
C LEU A 32 4.54 0.18 -4.71
N SER A 33 4.45 -0.97 -4.04
CA SER A 33 5.14 -1.18 -2.76
C SER A 33 6.66 -1.07 -2.91
N ILE A 34 7.24 -1.52 -4.03
CA ILE A 34 8.66 -1.31 -4.36
C ILE A 34 8.99 0.19 -4.45
N LEU A 35 8.21 0.96 -5.21
CA LEU A 35 8.42 2.41 -5.36
C LEU A 35 8.28 3.16 -4.02
N LEU A 36 7.29 2.79 -3.21
CA LEU A 36 7.09 3.39 -1.90
C LEU A 36 8.24 3.08 -0.94
N LYS A 37 8.73 1.84 -0.90
CA LYS A 37 9.89 1.45 -0.08
C LYS A 37 11.18 2.12 -0.55
N ALA A 38 11.35 2.31 -1.85
CA ALA A 38 12.53 2.96 -2.41
C ALA A 38 12.56 4.46 -2.08
N LYS A 39 11.39 5.12 -2.00
CA LYS A 39 11.30 6.56 -1.74
C LYS A 39 11.14 6.91 -0.26
N TYR A 40 10.48 6.07 0.53
CA TYR A 40 10.11 6.37 1.92
C TYR A 40 10.66 5.30 2.87
N ILE A 41 11.30 5.75 3.96
CA ILE A 41 11.82 4.88 5.03
C ILE A 41 10.66 4.53 5.99
N LYS A 42 9.70 3.75 5.50
CA LYS A 42 8.52 3.31 6.25
C LYS A 42 8.21 1.83 6.00
N GLU A 43 7.58 1.20 6.98
CA GLU A 43 7.11 -0.18 6.86
C GLU A 43 5.92 -0.25 5.90
N VAL A 44 6.20 -0.56 4.64
CA VAL A 44 5.20 -0.81 3.60
C VAL A 44 4.99 -2.31 3.45
N ILE A 45 3.77 -2.75 3.72
CA ILE A 45 3.34 -4.15 3.66
C ILE A 45 2.61 -4.37 2.33
N PRO A 46 3.14 -5.18 1.41
CA PRO A 46 2.49 -5.45 0.14
C PRO A 46 1.30 -6.41 0.30
N TYR A 47 0.20 -6.14 -0.39
CA TYR A 47 -0.92 -7.08 -0.54
C TYR A 47 -1.27 -7.25 -2.02
N ASN A 48 -0.67 -8.26 -2.64
CA ASN A 48 -0.64 -8.44 -4.10
C ASN A 48 -1.65 -9.50 -4.55
N LYS A 49 -2.39 -9.22 -5.62
CA LYS A 49 -3.37 -10.16 -6.20
C LYS A 49 -3.33 -10.14 -7.73
N ILE A 50 -3.19 -11.31 -8.36
CA ILE A 50 -3.09 -11.47 -9.82
C ILE A 50 -4.18 -12.42 -10.31
N GLN A 51 -5.41 -12.19 -9.88
CA GLN A 51 -6.55 -13.07 -10.20
C GLN A 51 -7.51 -12.45 -11.24
N GLY A 52 -7.14 -11.31 -11.84
CA GLY A 52 -7.99 -10.58 -12.79
C GLY A 52 -9.30 -10.06 -12.20
N LYS A 53 -9.44 -10.09 -10.86
CA LYS A 53 -10.64 -9.68 -10.13
C LYS A 53 -10.28 -8.60 -9.11
N PRO A 54 -11.14 -7.60 -8.89
CA PRO A 54 -10.95 -6.61 -7.83
C PRO A 54 -10.84 -7.25 -6.45
N PHE A 55 -10.34 -6.48 -5.49
CA PHE A 55 -10.40 -6.84 -4.08
C PHE A 55 -11.84 -6.81 -3.58
N LYS A 56 -12.24 -7.86 -2.87
CA LYS A 56 -13.44 -7.90 -2.03
C LYS A 56 -13.19 -7.10 -0.76
N VAL A 57 -14.25 -6.56 -0.18
CA VAL A 57 -14.16 -5.87 1.10
C VAL A 57 -13.72 -6.82 2.21
N SER A 58 -14.19 -8.08 2.17
CA SER A 58 -13.85 -9.10 3.18
C SER A 58 -12.35 -9.44 3.19
N GLU A 59 -11.73 -9.61 2.02
CA GLU A 59 -10.30 -9.99 1.94
C GLU A 59 -9.40 -8.86 2.44
N LEU A 60 -9.73 -7.60 2.13
CA LEU A 60 -9.00 -6.44 2.67
C LEU A 60 -9.17 -6.32 4.18
N ARG A 61 -10.38 -6.52 4.70
CA ARG A 61 -10.66 -6.47 6.13
C ARG A 61 -9.85 -7.53 6.89
N GLU A 62 -9.87 -8.76 6.40
CA GLU A 62 -9.09 -9.86 6.98
C GLU A 62 -7.59 -9.52 6.99
N GLU A 63 -7.08 -8.94 5.91
CA GLU A 63 -5.68 -8.55 5.83
C GLU A 63 -5.34 -7.42 6.82
N PHE A 64 -6.18 -6.39 6.93
CA PHE A 64 -5.97 -5.32 7.92
C PHE A 64 -5.87 -5.87 9.34
N VAL A 65 -6.76 -6.81 9.73
CA VAL A 65 -6.78 -7.39 11.07
C VAL A 65 -5.48 -8.11 11.42
N LYS A 66 -4.84 -8.81 10.46
CA LYS A 66 -3.56 -9.49 10.70
C LYS A 66 -2.44 -8.54 11.12
N HIS A 67 -2.49 -7.29 10.66
CA HIS A 67 -1.45 -6.29 10.89
C HIS A 67 -1.79 -5.29 12.01
N LEU A 68 -2.96 -5.40 12.66
CA LEU A 68 -3.36 -4.51 13.76
C LEU A 68 -2.75 -4.87 15.12
N THR A 69 -2.26 -6.09 15.28
CA THR A 69 -1.41 -6.53 16.40
C THR A 69 0.02 -6.05 16.26
#